data_AF-A0A0D7AMJ2-F1
#
_entry.id   AF-A0A0D7AMJ2-F1
#
_cell.length_a   1.000
_cell.length_b   1.000
_cell.length_c   1.000
_cell.angle_alpha   90.00
_cell.angle_beta   90.00
_cell.angle_gamma   90.00
#
_symmetry.space_group_name_H-M   'P 1'
#
loop_
_entity.id
_entity.type
_entity.pdbx_description
1 polymer ?
#
loop_
_entity_poly.entity_id
_entity_poly.type
_entity_poly.pdbx_seq_one_letter_code
_entity_poly.pdbx_strand_id
1 'polypeptide(L)'
;MPDGWEENAYVLDYTHALFLATDTNFRLCRRNVGSAEDVPFINGTGYFVNRMGLIDHVEKWKHLKQEKSDCVSHDAVNSADTRETHGMDVTGIVTIDCARHDCKRPLGVGELQKGERYVNVDYILHSTLHNSRAWFIDMAQVTWNWLVPKFHLIAHVLKCRLNFSFNFERDVGHTEGEAPERNWGSLNPLASQMKEMGPRNWRDCLEYHLGNRNYKKKARGGEHILQKFKAAIPMRAAHLELLKDFETSLNAAEIAAWTAEVEAWESDHSQPNPYEPKLKPLMQRDVRLCLAEEEKAEATRAAALGHIRSKLTAQKLLLQGLELEELQRKLRRDVHALGQHATSLQKAKTMEFGTSLQGHISRWTRNAEVHLLCIPSLAEVDAEAAPENAQVPPPYDLKIWMPGRSRSDRTRSASLVS
;
A
#
# COMPACT_ATOMS: atom_id res chain seq x y z
N MET A 1 -3.72 14.23 -29.53
CA MET A 1 -2.57 14.85 -28.82
C MET A 1 -2.48 16.30 -29.29
N PRO A 2 -1.91 17.22 -28.50
CA PRO A 2 -1.66 18.60 -28.96
C PRO A 2 -0.78 18.62 -30.22
N ASP A 3 -0.89 19.66 -31.05
CA ASP A 3 -0.01 19.83 -32.21
C ASP A 3 1.47 19.89 -31.76
N GLY A 4 2.37 19.18 -32.47
CA GLY A 4 3.80 19.10 -32.14
C GLY A 4 4.20 18.05 -31.09
N TRP A 5 3.28 17.18 -30.66
CA TRP A 5 3.60 16.09 -29.71
C TRP A 5 4.63 15.08 -30.27
N GLU A 6 4.62 14.86 -31.59
CA GLU A 6 5.51 13.92 -32.30
C GLU A 6 6.96 14.39 -32.29
N GLU A 7 7.17 15.71 -32.29
CA GLU A 7 8.51 16.32 -32.27
C GLU A 7 9.15 16.26 -30.87
N ASN A 8 8.35 16.05 -29.82
CA ASN A 8 8.78 15.86 -28.43
C ASN A 8 8.69 14.40 -27.94
N ALA A 9 8.38 13.45 -28.83
CA ALA A 9 8.09 12.05 -28.48
C ALA A 9 9.25 11.31 -27.79
N TYR A 10 10.47 11.85 -27.84
CA TYR A 10 11.67 11.28 -27.22
C TYR A 10 11.97 11.83 -25.82
N VAL A 11 11.21 12.83 -25.35
CA VAL A 11 11.24 13.20 -23.94
C VAL A 11 10.19 12.33 -23.26
N LEU A 12 10.65 11.38 -22.44
CA LEU A 12 9.84 10.56 -21.53
C LEU A 12 9.05 11.47 -20.58
N ASP A 13 7.98 12.10 -21.07
CA ASP A 13 7.10 12.91 -20.24
C ASP A 13 5.97 12.02 -19.71
N TYR A 14 5.90 11.89 -18.39
CA TYR A 14 4.85 11.18 -17.66
C TYR A 14 3.43 11.61 -18.07
N THR A 15 3.28 12.80 -18.66
CA THR A 15 2.01 13.31 -19.18
C THR A 15 1.40 12.39 -20.25
N HIS A 16 2.22 11.68 -21.02
CA HIS A 16 1.78 10.79 -22.11
C HIS A 16 1.82 9.29 -21.79
N ALA A 17 2.41 8.91 -20.64
CA ALA A 17 2.48 7.52 -20.23
C ALA A 17 1.10 6.91 -19.92
N LEU A 18 0.85 5.69 -20.43
CA LEU A 18 -0.37 4.93 -20.19
C LEU A 18 -0.17 3.97 -19.01
N PHE A 19 -0.95 4.18 -17.94
CA PHE A 19 -0.93 3.34 -16.76
C PHE A 19 -2.04 2.29 -16.84
N LEU A 20 -1.64 1.02 -16.95
CA LEU A 20 -2.53 -0.13 -16.94
C LEU A 20 -2.37 -0.91 -15.65
N ALA A 21 -3.49 -1.27 -15.03
CA ALA A 21 -3.53 -2.15 -13.88
C ALA A 21 -4.39 -3.36 -14.21
N THR A 22 -3.87 -4.55 -13.92
CA THR A 22 -4.51 -5.83 -14.20
C THR A 22 -4.76 -6.56 -12.90
N ASP A 23 -5.96 -7.11 -12.75
CA ASP A 23 -6.30 -7.93 -11.60
C ASP A 23 -7.47 -8.87 -11.92
N THR A 24 -7.67 -9.87 -11.07
CA THR A 24 -8.68 -10.91 -11.22
C THR A 24 -9.66 -10.94 -10.06
N ASN A 25 -10.93 -11.17 -10.39
CA ASN A 25 -11.99 -11.33 -9.41
C ASN A 25 -12.68 -12.70 -9.55
N PHE A 26 -12.41 -13.60 -8.60
CA PHE A 26 -13.03 -14.93 -8.53
C PHE A 26 -14.42 -14.95 -7.88
N ARG A 27 -14.88 -13.85 -7.29
CA ARG A 27 -16.26 -13.77 -6.76
C ARG A 27 -17.25 -13.68 -7.91
N LEU A 28 -16.91 -12.94 -8.96
CA LEU A 28 -17.68 -12.81 -10.19
C LEU A 28 -17.56 -14.06 -11.07
N CYS A 29 -18.11 -15.15 -10.55
CA CYS A 29 -18.13 -16.46 -11.17
C CYS A 29 -19.56 -16.83 -11.62
N ARG A 30 -19.68 -17.78 -12.53
CA ARG A 30 -20.95 -18.21 -13.14
C ARG A 30 -21.01 -19.73 -13.25
N ARG A 31 -22.13 -20.32 -12.80
CA ARG A 31 -22.40 -21.75 -13.00
C ARG A 31 -22.70 -22.05 -14.46
N ASN A 32 -22.51 -23.30 -14.84
CA ASN A 32 -22.86 -23.78 -16.17
C ASN A 32 -24.38 -23.97 -16.30
N VAL A 33 -25.10 -22.84 -16.43
CA VAL A 33 -26.56 -22.76 -16.55
C VAL A 33 -26.92 -21.98 -17.82
N GLY A 34 -27.96 -22.42 -18.53
CA GLY A 34 -28.43 -21.83 -19.79
C GLY A 34 -27.73 -22.39 -21.04
N SER A 35 -28.14 -21.91 -22.22
CA SER A 35 -27.55 -22.32 -23.50
C SER A 35 -26.30 -21.49 -23.83
N ALA A 36 -25.26 -22.14 -24.36
CA ALA A 36 -24.06 -21.45 -24.87
C ALA A 36 -24.35 -20.61 -26.13
N GLU A 37 -25.47 -20.85 -26.81
CA GLU A 37 -25.93 -20.09 -27.98
C GLU A 37 -26.54 -18.75 -27.60
N ASP A 38 -26.84 -18.53 -26.31
CA ASP A 38 -27.39 -17.28 -25.80
C ASP A 38 -26.29 -16.20 -25.70
N VAL A 39 -26.05 -15.53 -26.83
CA VAL A 39 -24.97 -14.54 -26.97
C VAL A 39 -25.35 -13.18 -26.37
N PRO A 40 -24.45 -12.50 -25.63
CA PRO A 40 -24.68 -11.17 -25.07
C PRO A 40 -25.08 -10.14 -26.13
N PHE A 41 -25.83 -9.10 -25.72
CA PHE A 41 -26.13 -7.97 -26.62
C PHE A 41 -24.87 -7.23 -27.07
N ILE A 42 -23.91 -7.08 -26.16
CA ILE A 42 -22.62 -6.45 -26.42
C ILE A 42 -21.53 -7.52 -26.30
N ASN A 43 -20.92 -7.88 -27.43
CA ASN A 43 -19.91 -8.95 -27.47
C ASN A 43 -18.67 -8.51 -28.28
N GLY A 44 -17.67 -7.97 -27.60
CA GLY A 44 -16.44 -7.48 -28.23
C GLY A 44 -16.52 -6.04 -28.76
N THR A 45 -17.53 -5.28 -28.36
CA THR A 45 -17.67 -3.86 -28.70
C THR A 45 -17.83 -2.94 -27.47
N GLY A 46 -17.87 -3.53 -26.27
CA GLY A 46 -17.98 -2.84 -24.97
C GLY A 46 -16.72 -2.99 -24.12
N TYR A 47 -16.89 -3.36 -22.85
CA TYR A 47 -15.80 -3.64 -21.91
C TYR A 47 -15.27 -5.06 -22.05
N PHE A 48 -16.13 -6.03 -22.37
CA PHE A 48 -15.75 -7.42 -22.57
C PHE A 48 -15.12 -7.64 -23.94
N VAL A 49 -14.06 -8.45 -23.96
CA VAL A 49 -13.56 -9.07 -25.19
C VAL A 49 -14.61 -10.00 -25.79
N ASN A 50 -14.49 -10.25 -27.09
CA ASN A 50 -15.34 -11.23 -27.77
C ASN A 50 -15.18 -12.62 -27.10
N ARG A 51 -16.30 -13.22 -26.67
CA ARG A 51 -16.28 -14.50 -25.94
C ARG A 51 -15.63 -15.62 -26.73
N MET A 52 -16.05 -15.78 -27.99
CA MET A 52 -15.63 -16.91 -28.81
C MET A 52 -14.17 -16.75 -29.20
N GLY A 53 -13.75 -15.55 -29.57
CA GLY A 53 -12.34 -15.26 -29.83
C GLY A 53 -11.43 -15.58 -28.63
N LEU A 54 -11.86 -15.26 -27.40
CA LEU A 54 -11.11 -15.62 -26.20
C LEU A 54 -11.07 -17.14 -25.98
N ILE A 55 -12.20 -17.84 -26.13
CA ILE A 55 -12.26 -19.30 -25.95
C ILE A 55 -11.39 -20.01 -26.99
N ASP A 56 -11.48 -19.62 -28.26
CA ASP A 56 -10.68 -20.18 -29.35
C ASP A 56 -9.18 -19.94 -29.11
N HIS A 57 -8.82 -18.75 -28.62
CA HIS A 57 -7.44 -18.42 -28.26
C HIS A 57 -6.93 -19.31 -27.13
N VAL A 58 -7.70 -19.43 -26.04
CA VAL A 58 -7.35 -20.27 -24.90
C VAL A 58 -7.21 -21.73 -25.32
N GLU A 59 -8.11 -22.23 -26.16
CA GLU A 59 -8.08 -23.61 -26.65
C GLU A 59 -6.86 -23.87 -27.54
N LYS A 60 -6.53 -22.92 -28.43
CA LYS A 60 -5.34 -22.98 -29.28
C LYS A 60 -4.04 -23.08 -28.46
N TRP A 61 -3.96 -22.32 -27.37
CA TRP A 61 -2.74 -22.19 -26.56
C TRP A 61 -2.75 -22.99 -25.26
N LYS A 62 -3.74 -23.87 -25.05
CA LYS A 62 -3.88 -24.69 -23.82
C LYS A 62 -2.69 -25.59 -23.48
N HIS A 63 -1.80 -25.82 -24.45
CA HIS A 63 -0.61 -26.65 -24.31
C HIS A 63 0.57 -25.90 -23.66
N LEU A 64 0.54 -24.55 -23.64
CA LEU A 64 1.52 -23.74 -22.93
C LEU A 64 1.30 -23.88 -21.44
N LYS A 65 2.35 -24.29 -20.72
CA LYS A 65 2.32 -24.35 -19.25
C LYS A 65 2.79 -23.02 -18.70
N GLN A 66 2.04 -22.50 -17.74
CA GLN A 66 2.44 -21.29 -17.04
C GLN A 66 3.62 -21.57 -16.11
N GLU A 67 4.64 -20.72 -16.18
CA GLU A 67 5.77 -20.78 -15.26
C GLU A 67 5.32 -20.43 -13.84
N LYS A 68 5.89 -21.13 -12.85
CA LYS A 68 5.64 -20.82 -11.44
C LYS A 68 6.41 -19.58 -11.06
N SER A 69 5.80 -18.75 -10.21
CA SER A 69 6.47 -17.58 -9.66
C SER A 69 7.55 -18.02 -8.66
N ASP A 70 8.70 -17.33 -8.73
CA ASP A 70 9.79 -17.40 -7.75
C ASP A 70 9.53 -16.51 -6.51
N CYS A 71 8.42 -15.78 -6.50
CA CYS A 71 7.97 -14.94 -5.40
C CYS A 71 7.29 -15.76 -4.29
N VAL A 72 7.34 -15.28 -3.06
CA VAL A 72 6.73 -15.94 -1.88
C VAL A 72 5.22 -16.07 -2.06
N SER A 73 4.74 -17.32 -1.96
CA SER A 73 3.33 -17.70 -1.81
C SER A 73 2.34 -17.00 -2.75
N HIS A 74 2.72 -16.85 -4.02
CA HIS A 74 1.78 -16.45 -5.08
C HIS A 74 0.90 -17.64 -5.50
N ASP A 75 0.05 -18.09 -4.57
CA ASP A 75 -0.77 -19.29 -4.74
C ASP A 75 -1.75 -19.18 -5.93
N ALA A 76 -2.19 -17.96 -6.25
CA ALA A 76 -3.06 -17.68 -7.39
C ALA A 76 -2.38 -18.00 -8.73
N VAL A 77 -1.15 -17.54 -8.94
CA VAL A 77 -0.32 -17.82 -10.13
C VAL A 77 0.11 -19.28 -10.13
N ASN A 78 0.59 -19.79 -8.98
CA ASN A 78 1.16 -21.13 -8.87
C ASN A 78 0.12 -22.25 -8.97
N SER A 79 -1.16 -21.95 -8.73
CA SER A 79 -2.28 -22.88 -8.84
C SER A 79 -3.21 -22.58 -10.02
N ALA A 80 -2.82 -21.67 -10.91
CA ALA A 80 -3.66 -21.26 -12.05
C ALA A 80 -4.09 -22.46 -12.91
N ASP A 81 -3.15 -23.39 -13.16
CA ASP A 81 -3.39 -24.57 -13.98
C ASP A 81 -3.98 -25.78 -13.23
N THR A 82 -4.11 -25.72 -11.89
CA THR A 82 -4.51 -26.89 -11.07
C THR A 82 -5.88 -26.75 -10.41
N ARG A 83 -6.45 -25.55 -10.36
CA ARG A 83 -7.72 -25.28 -9.66
C ARG A 83 -8.92 -26.02 -10.29
N GLU A 84 -9.53 -26.96 -9.57
CA GLU A 84 -10.72 -27.67 -10.02
C GLU A 84 -11.98 -26.79 -9.94
N THR A 85 -12.80 -26.81 -10.98
CA THR A 85 -13.90 -25.83 -11.18
C THR A 85 -15.22 -26.52 -11.54
N HIS A 86 -15.54 -27.59 -10.80
CA HIS A 86 -16.72 -28.41 -11.05
C HIS A 86 -18.02 -27.58 -11.06
N GLY A 87 -18.77 -27.67 -12.16
CA GLY A 87 -20.08 -27.02 -12.35
C GLY A 87 -20.03 -25.53 -12.70
N MET A 88 -18.85 -24.97 -12.95
CA MET A 88 -18.67 -23.55 -13.32
C MET A 88 -18.33 -23.42 -14.81
N ASP A 89 -19.00 -22.49 -15.50
CA ASP A 89 -18.59 -22.07 -16.86
C ASP A 89 -17.57 -20.92 -16.80
N VAL A 90 -17.74 -20.02 -15.82
CA VAL A 90 -16.82 -18.90 -15.56
C VAL A 90 -16.39 -18.95 -14.11
N THR A 91 -15.09 -18.99 -13.89
CA THR A 91 -14.47 -19.12 -12.54
C THR A 91 -14.15 -17.77 -11.91
N GLY A 92 -14.10 -16.73 -12.74
CA GLY A 92 -13.84 -15.35 -12.38
C GLY A 92 -13.71 -14.49 -13.63
N ILE A 93 -13.41 -13.21 -13.45
CA ILE A 93 -13.06 -12.29 -14.53
C ILE A 93 -11.71 -11.65 -14.30
N VAL A 94 -10.98 -11.40 -15.38
CA VAL A 94 -9.83 -10.49 -15.39
C VAL A 94 -10.31 -9.12 -15.85
N THR A 95 -9.77 -8.06 -15.27
CA THR A 95 -9.94 -6.72 -15.82
C THR A 95 -8.61 -5.99 -15.95
N ILE A 96 -8.52 -5.19 -17.00
CA ILE A 96 -7.45 -4.24 -17.26
C ILE A 96 -8.06 -2.84 -17.22
N ASP A 97 -7.55 -2.05 -16.29
CA ASP A 97 -8.07 -0.74 -15.94
C ASP A 97 -7.02 0.32 -16.22
N CYS A 98 -7.47 1.55 -16.48
CA CYS A 98 -6.59 2.70 -16.42
C CYS A 98 -6.30 3.03 -14.96
N ALA A 99 -5.07 2.78 -14.49
CA ALA A 99 -4.71 2.99 -13.09
C ALA A 99 -4.75 4.48 -12.69
N ARG A 100 -4.47 5.39 -13.64
CA ARG A 100 -4.51 6.83 -13.43
C ARG A 100 -5.93 7.38 -13.21
N HIS A 101 -6.89 6.90 -13.99
CA HIS A 101 -8.26 7.42 -14.01
C HIS A 101 -9.28 6.52 -13.32
N ASP A 102 -8.87 5.35 -12.84
CA ASP A 102 -9.72 4.37 -12.17
C ASP A 102 -10.95 3.98 -13.02
N CYS A 103 -10.72 3.84 -14.33
CA CYS A 103 -11.72 3.53 -15.35
C CYS A 103 -11.43 2.19 -16.01
N LYS A 104 -12.48 1.41 -16.25
CA LYS A 104 -12.42 0.18 -17.05
C LYS A 104 -12.05 0.51 -18.49
N ARG A 105 -11.10 -0.23 -19.07
CA ARG A 105 -10.74 -0.07 -20.48
C ARG A 105 -11.77 -0.75 -21.40
N PRO A 106 -12.03 -0.21 -22.60
CA PRO A 106 -12.71 -0.96 -23.66
C PRO A 106 -11.95 -2.25 -23.96
N LEU A 107 -12.67 -3.36 -24.13
CA LEU A 107 -12.11 -4.71 -24.28
C LEU A 107 -11.09 -5.12 -23.19
N GLY A 108 -11.13 -4.46 -22.03
CA GLY A 108 -10.25 -4.75 -20.92
C GLY A 108 -10.75 -5.86 -20.01
N VAL A 109 -11.89 -6.50 -20.30
CA VAL A 109 -12.51 -7.50 -19.42
C VAL A 109 -12.65 -8.84 -20.14
N GLY A 110 -12.32 -9.93 -19.45
CA GLY A 110 -12.47 -11.28 -19.98
C GLY A 110 -12.75 -12.33 -18.92
N GLU A 111 -13.39 -13.40 -19.35
CA GLU A 111 -13.79 -14.52 -18.49
C GLU A 111 -12.65 -15.51 -18.31
N LEU A 112 -12.53 -16.04 -17.09
CA LEU A 112 -11.60 -17.11 -16.77
C LEU A 112 -12.30 -18.46 -16.74
N GLN A 113 -11.80 -19.43 -17.51
CA GLN A 113 -12.27 -20.81 -17.48
C GLN A 113 -11.60 -21.60 -16.36
N LYS A 114 -10.38 -21.21 -15.99
CA LYS A 114 -9.60 -21.81 -14.92
C LYS A 114 -8.50 -20.86 -14.47
N GLY A 115 -8.43 -20.56 -13.16
CA GLY A 115 -7.33 -19.85 -12.53
C GLY A 115 -6.94 -18.50 -13.16
N GLU A 116 -5.84 -17.93 -12.69
CA GLU A 116 -5.21 -16.73 -13.26
C GLU A 116 -4.16 -17.13 -14.30
N ARG A 117 -4.61 -17.44 -15.52
CA ARG A 117 -3.71 -17.87 -16.59
C ARG A 117 -3.26 -16.71 -17.47
N TYR A 118 -1.96 -16.65 -17.74
CA TYR A 118 -1.35 -15.65 -18.62
C TYR A 118 -1.97 -15.63 -20.01
N VAL A 119 -2.30 -16.80 -20.58
CA VAL A 119 -3.02 -16.89 -21.87
C VAL A 119 -4.34 -16.10 -21.90
N ASN A 120 -5.07 -16.05 -20.78
CA ASN A 120 -6.29 -15.25 -20.70
C ASN A 120 -5.94 -13.76 -20.60
N VAL A 121 -4.99 -13.41 -19.73
CA VAL A 121 -4.59 -12.02 -19.45
C VAL A 121 -3.98 -11.36 -20.69
N ASP A 122 -3.06 -12.04 -21.38
CA ASP A 122 -2.35 -11.55 -22.55
C ASP A 122 -3.31 -11.24 -23.71
N TYR A 123 -4.30 -12.12 -23.93
CA TYR A 123 -5.33 -11.89 -24.94
C TYR A 123 -6.14 -10.62 -24.64
N ILE A 124 -6.49 -10.40 -23.37
CA ILE A 124 -7.28 -9.23 -22.94
C ILE A 124 -6.43 -7.96 -23.04
N LEU A 125 -5.15 -8.02 -22.63
CA LEU A 125 -4.19 -6.92 -22.76
C LEU A 125 -4.02 -6.51 -24.22
N HIS A 126 -3.78 -7.49 -25.09
CA HIS A 126 -3.68 -7.26 -26.53
C HIS A 126 -4.98 -6.66 -27.09
N SER A 127 -6.13 -7.22 -26.74
CA SER A 127 -7.45 -6.76 -27.23
C SER A 127 -7.73 -5.31 -26.85
N THR A 128 -7.41 -4.92 -25.61
CA THR A 128 -7.63 -3.53 -25.19
C THR A 128 -6.67 -2.58 -25.87
N LEU A 129 -5.39 -2.93 -26.03
CA LEU A 129 -4.38 -2.07 -26.65
C LEU A 129 -4.59 -1.90 -28.16
N HIS A 130 -5.08 -2.93 -28.83
CA HIS A 130 -5.32 -2.93 -30.28
C HIS A 130 -6.61 -2.20 -30.68
N ASN A 131 -7.62 -2.14 -29.80
CA ASN A 131 -8.96 -1.62 -30.14
C ASN A 131 -9.31 -0.28 -29.48
N SER A 132 -8.34 0.49 -28.98
CA SER A 132 -8.63 1.90 -28.67
C SER A 132 -8.91 2.64 -29.97
N ARG A 133 -10.19 2.84 -30.33
CA ARG A 133 -10.69 3.60 -31.50
C ARG A 133 -10.08 5.00 -31.69
N ALA A 134 -9.30 5.48 -30.74
CA ALA A 134 -8.59 6.76 -30.82
C ALA A 134 -7.08 6.60 -31.09
N TRP A 135 -6.45 5.47 -30.75
CA TRP A 135 -5.00 5.26 -30.84
C TRP A 135 -4.69 3.77 -30.92
N PHE A 136 -4.10 3.31 -32.03
CA PHE A 136 -3.42 2.02 -32.09
C PHE A 136 -2.09 2.16 -31.35
N ILE A 137 -1.86 1.34 -30.34
CA ILE A 137 -0.56 1.29 -29.65
C ILE A 137 0.22 0.14 -30.26
N ASP A 138 1.25 0.48 -31.06
CA ASP A 138 2.21 -0.51 -31.52
C ASP A 138 3.04 -0.98 -30.32
N MET A 139 2.71 -2.16 -29.80
CA MET A 139 3.38 -2.73 -28.63
C MET A 139 4.88 -2.98 -28.87
N ALA A 140 5.35 -3.00 -30.13
CA ALA A 140 6.77 -3.12 -30.47
C ALA A 140 7.53 -1.79 -30.36
N GLN A 141 6.83 -0.65 -30.29
CA GLN A 141 7.40 0.69 -30.23
C GLN A 141 7.22 1.36 -28.86
N VAL A 142 6.72 0.64 -27.87
CA VAL A 142 6.57 1.16 -26.51
C VAL A 142 7.58 0.53 -25.57
N THR A 143 8.02 1.32 -24.59
CA THR A 143 8.79 0.82 -23.45
C THR A 143 7.80 0.35 -22.37
N TRP A 144 8.05 -0.84 -21.81
CA TRP A 144 7.23 -1.42 -20.76
C TRP A 144 7.94 -1.32 -19.42
N ASN A 145 7.31 -0.62 -18.47
CA ASN A 145 7.74 -0.61 -17.08
C ASN A 145 6.73 -1.42 -16.26
N TRP A 146 7.19 -2.58 -15.77
CA TRP A 146 6.36 -3.47 -14.96
C TRP A 146 6.47 -3.08 -13.50
N LEU A 147 5.32 -2.82 -12.88
CA LEU A 147 5.24 -2.45 -11.47
C LEU A 147 4.19 -3.30 -10.77
N VAL A 148 4.38 -3.51 -9.47
CA VAL A 148 3.42 -4.20 -8.63
C VAL A 148 2.60 -3.17 -7.85
N PRO A 149 1.25 -3.25 -7.89
CA PRO A 149 0.38 -2.36 -7.12
C PRO A 149 0.76 -2.30 -5.63
N LYS A 150 0.65 -1.11 -5.00
CA LYS A 150 1.26 -0.84 -3.68
C LYS A 150 0.73 -1.73 -2.55
N PHE A 151 -0.56 -2.04 -2.54
CA PHE A 151 -1.18 -2.94 -1.56
C PHE A 151 -0.68 -4.38 -1.75
N HIS A 152 -0.53 -4.81 -3.00
CA HIS A 152 -0.02 -6.15 -3.33
C HIS A 152 1.48 -6.29 -3.07
N LEU A 153 2.25 -5.22 -3.27
CA LEU A 153 3.72 -5.20 -3.19
C LEU A 153 4.26 -5.81 -1.89
N ILE A 154 3.59 -5.58 -0.76
CA ILE A 154 4.03 -6.10 0.54
C ILE A 154 4.03 -7.63 0.63
N ALA A 155 3.15 -8.30 -0.13
CA ALA A 155 3.07 -9.74 -0.20
C ALA A 155 4.22 -10.35 -1.02
N HIS A 156 4.94 -9.55 -1.81
CA HIS A 156 6.06 -10.04 -2.59
C HIS A 156 7.35 -10.18 -1.78
N VAL A 157 8.36 -10.87 -2.32
CA VAL A 157 9.72 -10.91 -1.77
C VAL A 157 10.40 -9.55 -1.84
N LEU A 158 11.43 -9.34 -1.00
CA LEU A 158 12.15 -8.06 -0.94
C LEU A 158 12.67 -7.59 -2.30
N LYS A 159 13.21 -8.51 -3.12
CA LYS A 159 13.67 -8.20 -4.49
C LYS A 159 12.59 -7.52 -5.33
N CYS A 160 11.35 -8.02 -5.31
CA CYS A 160 10.24 -7.40 -6.02
C CYS A 160 9.84 -6.06 -5.41
N ARG A 161 9.85 -5.95 -4.07
CA ARG A 161 9.54 -4.69 -3.37
C ARG A 161 10.50 -3.56 -3.71
N LEU A 162 11.73 -3.88 -4.08
CA LEU A 162 12.75 -2.90 -4.44
C LEU A 162 12.72 -2.57 -5.94
N ASN A 163 12.46 -3.55 -6.80
CA ASN A 163 12.60 -3.38 -8.25
C ASN A 163 11.29 -3.07 -8.99
N PHE A 164 10.13 -3.30 -8.37
CA PHE A 164 8.82 -3.11 -9.02
C PHE A 164 7.90 -2.16 -8.24
N SER A 165 8.49 -1.29 -7.42
CA SER A 165 7.77 -0.36 -6.55
C SER A 165 7.46 0.96 -7.24
N PHE A 166 6.18 1.33 -7.27
CA PHE A 166 5.75 2.68 -7.67
C PHE A 166 6.38 3.82 -6.84
N ASN A 167 6.95 3.55 -5.67
CA ASN A 167 7.59 4.60 -4.87
C ASN A 167 9.03 4.90 -5.33
N PHE A 168 9.65 3.99 -6.07
CA PHE A 168 11.01 4.14 -6.58
C PHE A 168 11.03 4.40 -8.08
N GLU A 169 9.95 4.07 -8.80
CA GLU A 169 9.83 4.38 -10.22
C GLU A 169 9.69 5.89 -10.44
N ARG A 170 10.46 6.40 -11.40
CA ARG A 170 10.37 7.78 -11.87
C ARG A 170 9.05 8.04 -12.60
N ASP A 171 8.57 9.28 -12.60
CA ASP A 171 7.52 9.70 -13.53
C ASP A 171 6.14 9.01 -13.35
N VAL A 172 5.93 8.33 -12.21
CA VAL A 172 4.63 7.73 -11.84
C VAL A 172 3.83 8.55 -10.82
N GLY A 173 4.44 9.59 -10.24
CA GLY A 173 3.84 10.41 -9.19
C GLY A 173 3.39 9.57 -7.98
N HIS A 174 2.22 9.88 -7.42
CA HIS A 174 1.62 9.08 -6.34
C HIS A 174 0.63 8.00 -6.84
N THR A 175 0.85 7.48 -8.05
CA THR A 175 0.04 6.36 -8.58
C THR A 175 0.25 5.11 -7.72
N GLU A 176 -0.80 4.34 -7.49
CA GLU A 176 -0.76 3.18 -6.59
C GLU A 176 -1.10 1.84 -7.26
N GLY A 177 -1.74 1.86 -8.43
CA GLY A 177 -2.01 0.65 -9.21
C GLY A 177 -3.25 -0.14 -8.80
N GLU A 178 -3.96 0.20 -7.72
CA GLU A 178 -5.10 -0.56 -7.16
C GLU A 178 -6.46 -0.16 -7.76
N ALA A 179 -6.46 0.35 -9.01
CA ALA A 179 -7.73 0.66 -9.69
C ALA A 179 -8.64 -0.58 -9.75
N PRO A 180 -8.19 -1.76 -10.20
CA PRO A 180 -9.03 -2.96 -10.19
C PRO A 180 -9.59 -3.34 -8.80
N GLU A 181 -8.76 -3.30 -7.74
CA GLU A 181 -9.20 -3.64 -6.38
C GLU A 181 -10.29 -2.68 -5.86
N ARG A 182 -10.12 -1.36 -6.07
CA ARG A 182 -11.19 -0.37 -5.80
C ARG A 182 -12.43 -0.60 -6.66
N ASN A 183 -12.29 -1.22 -7.82
CA ASN A 183 -13.39 -1.58 -8.69
C ASN A 183 -14.25 -2.71 -8.11
N TRP A 184 -13.61 -3.70 -7.48
CA TRP A 184 -14.28 -4.86 -6.90
C TRP A 184 -15.26 -4.54 -5.80
N GLY A 185 -14.98 -3.56 -4.93
CA GLY A 185 -15.91 -3.16 -3.87
C GLY A 185 -17.33 -2.85 -4.38
N SER A 186 -17.45 -2.31 -5.60
CA SER A 186 -18.74 -1.99 -6.23
C SER A 186 -19.41 -3.15 -6.97
N LEU A 187 -18.63 -4.14 -7.42
CA LEU A 187 -19.12 -5.26 -8.23
C LEU A 187 -19.36 -6.53 -7.39
N ASN A 188 -18.57 -6.73 -6.33
CA ASN A 188 -18.66 -7.88 -5.43
C ASN A 188 -20.06 -8.13 -4.85
N PRO A 189 -20.87 -7.10 -4.51
CA PRO A 189 -22.24 -7.33 -4.04
C PRO A 189 -23.15 -8.03 -5.07
N LEU A 190 -22.82 -7.97 -6.37
CA LEU A 190 -23.60 -8.60 -7.44
C LEU A 190 -23.29 -10.10 -7.57
N ALA A 191 -22.13 -10.55 -7.09
CA ALA A 191 -21.60 -11.89 -7.33
C ALA A 191 -22.58 -13.02 -7.01
N SER A 192 -23.26 -12.95 -5.86
CA SER A 192 -24.21 -13.99 -5.44
C SER A 192 -25.47 -14.04 -6.29
N GLN A 193 -25.98 -12.88 -6.71
CA GLN A 193 -27.18 -12.76 -7.54
C GLN A 193 -26.91 -13.22 -8.97
N MET A 194 -25.70 -12.99 -9.45
CA MET A 194 -25.32 -13.27 -10.83
C MET A 194 -24.88 -14.72 -11.07
N LYS A 195 -24.51 -15.45 -10.02
CA LYS A 195 -23.90 -16.78 -10.13
C LYS A 195 -24.73 -17.80 -10.93
N GLU A 196 -26.06 -17.70 -10.85
CA GLU A 196 -27.02 -18.60 -11.51
C GLU A 196 -27.53 -18.05 -12.86
N MET A 197 -27.07 -16.88 -13.31
CA MET A 197 -27.54 -16.27 -14.55
C MET A 197 -27.00 -17.02 -15.79
N GLY A 198 -27.82 -17.05 -16.83
CA GLY A 198 -27.40 -17.46 -18.17
C GLY A 198 -26.31 -16.55 -18.76
N PRO A 199 -25.56 -17.02 -19.76
CA PRO A 199 -24.35 -16.33 -20.25
C PRO A 199 -24.61 -14.92 -20.80
N ARG A 200 -25.69 -14.71 -21.57
CA ARG A 200 -26.12 -13.39 -22.05
C ARG A 200 -26.36 -12.42 -20.89
N ASN A 201 -27.35 -12.74 -20.05
CA ASN A 201 -27.79 -11.85 -18.98
C ASN A 201 -26.66 -11.52 -18.00
N TRP A 202 -25.78 -12.50 -17.73
CA TRP A 202 -24.64 -12.31 -16.84
C TRP A 202 -23.67 -11.25 -17.38
N ARG A 203 -23.27 -11.36 -18.66
CA ARG A 203 -22.38 -10.39 -19.30
C ARG A 203 -23.02 -9.02 -19.46
N ASP A 204 -24.28 -8.97 -19.91
CA ASP A 204 -24.98 -7.70 -20.13
C ASP A 204 -25.16 -6.92 -18.82
N CYS A 205 -25.42 -7.62 -17.72
CA CYS A 205 -25.46 -7.02 -16.38
C CYS A 205 -24.09 -6.44 -15.99
N LEU A 206 -22.99 -7.17 -16.18
CA LEU A 206 -21.65 -6.63 -15.89
C LEU A 206 -21.31 -5.44 -16.79
N GLU A 207 -21.53 -5.53 -18.10
CA GLU A 207 -21.35 -4.42 -19.06
C GLU A 207 -22.07 -3.15 -18.58
N TYR A 208 -23.33 -3.27 -18.16
CA TYR A 208 -24.09 -2.16 -17.61
C TYR A 208 -23.44 -1.55 -16.36
N HIS A 209 -23.04 -2.37 -15.38
CA HIS A 209 -22.44 -1.88 -14.15
C HIS A 209 -21.05 -1.24 -14.37
N LEU A 210 -20.23 -1.83 -15.24
CA LEU A 210 -18.93 -1.29 -15.64
C LEU A 210 -19.12 0.06 -16.37
N GLY A 211 -20.10 0.13 -17.28
CA GLY A 211 -20.46 1.35 -18.00
C GLY A 211 -20.96 2.47 -17.10
N ASN A 212 -21.88 2.16 -16.19
CA ASN A 212 -22.40 3.12 -15.21
C ASN A 212 -21.28 3.69 -14.32
N ARG A 213 -20.32 2.84 -13.90
CA ARG A 213 -19.18 3.31 -13.11
C ARG A 213 -18.29 4.27 -13.91
N ASN A 214 -17.91 3.88 -15.12
CA ASN A 214 -17.12 4.74 -16.00
C ASN A 214 -17.85 6.05 -16.32
N TYR A 215 -19.16 6.01 -16.53
CA TYR A 215 -19.98 7.21 -16.70
C TYR A 215 -19.89 8.13 -15.48
N LYS A 216 -20.09 7.60 -14.26
CA LYS A 216 -19.98 8.38 -13.02
C LYS A 216 -18.57 8.98 -12.84
N LYS A 217 -17.52 8.23 -13.17
CA LYS A 217 -16.13 8.70 -13.14
C LYS A 217 -15.90 9.84 -14.12
N LYS A 218 -16.40 9.73 -15.35
CA LYS A 218 -16.30 10.80 -16.35
C LYS A 218 -17.10 12.03 -15.94
N ALA A 219 -18.35 11.85 -15.51
CA ALA A 219 -19.24 12.94 -15.11
C ALA A 219 -18.71 13.74 -13.91
N ARG A 220 -18.03 13.07 -12.95
CA ARG A 220 -17.47 13.72 -11.75
C ARG A 220 -15.96 13.97 -11.84
N GLY A 221 -15.33 13.62 -12.96
CA GLY A 221 -13.87 13.60 -13.09
C GLY A 221 -13.24 14.97 -12.91
N GLY A 222 -13.84 16.01 -13.49
CA GLY A 222 -13.36 17.38 -13.36
C GLY A 222 -13.36 17.89 -11.92
N GLU A 223 -14.46 17.65 -11.19
CA GLU A 223 -14.56 18.02 -9.76
C GLU A 223 -13.52 17.27 -8.92
N HIS A 224 -13.37 15.96 -9.15
CA HIS A 224 -12.41 15.13 -8.44
C HIS A 224 -10.96 15.56 -8.68
N ILE A 225 -10.61 15.87 -9.92
CA ILE A 225 -9.27 16.38 -10.28
C ILE A 225 -9.04 17.74 -9.65
N LEU A 226 -10.02 18.65 -9.68
CA LEU A 226 -9.90 19.97 -9.05
C LEU A 226 -9.68 19.87 -7.54
N GLN A 227 -10.42 19.00 -6.85
CA GLN A 227 -10.25 18.76 -5.41
C GLN A 227 -8.84 18.22 -5.10
N LYS A 228 -8.37 17.23 -5.87
CA LYS A 228 -7.00 16.71 -5.74
C LYS A 228 -5.94 17.78 -6.00
N PHE A 229 -6.15 18.62 -7.02
CA PHE A 229 -5.22 19.70 -7.35
C PHE A 229 -5.13 20.74 -6.21
N LYS A 230 -6.28 21.15 -5.65
CA LYS A 230 -6.33 22.04 -4.49
C LYS A 230 -5.63 21.47 -3.26
N ALA A 231 -5.68 20.15 -3.05
CA ALA A 231 -4.95 19.48 -1.97
C ALA A 231 -3.45 19.37 -2.27
N ALA A 232 -3.07 19.12 -3.52
CA ALA A 232 -1.68 18.92 -3.92
C ALA A 232 -0.82 20.18 -3.77
N ILE A 233 -1.37 21.38 -3.99
CA ILE A 233 -0.63 22.65 -3.86
C ILE A 233 -0.03 22.85 -2.45
N PRO A 234 -0.81 22.86 -1.36
CA PRO A 234 -0.24 23.02 -0.02
C PRO A 234 0.63 21.82 0.38
N MET A 235 0.27 20.59 -0.04
CA MET A 235 1.10 19.41 0.21
C MET A 235 2.49 19.55 -0.42
N ARG A 236 2.59 20.09 -1.64
CA ARG A 236 3.88 20.35 -2.29
C ARG A 236 4.71 21.33 -1.47
N ALA A 237 4.11 22.43 -0.99
CA ALA A 237 4.83 23.41 -0.17
C ALA A 237 5.38 22.75 1.10
N ALA A 238 4.54 22.01 1.83
CA ALA A 238 4.96 21.30 3.04
C ALA A 238 6.06 20.26 2.78
N HIS A 239 5.96 19.49 1.69
CA HIS A 239 6.99 18.50 1.34
C HIS A 239 8.32 19.14 0.96
N LEU A 240 8.32 20.31 0.32
CA LEU A 240 9.54 21.04 0.00
C LEU A 240 10.23 21.60 1.25
N GLU A 241 9.46 22.10 2.21
CA GLU A 241 10.01 22.52 3.51
C GLU A 241 10.62 21.33 4.25
N LEU A 242 9.92 20.20 4.30
CA LEU A 242 10.43 18.97 4.92
C LEU A 242 11.70 18.45 4.25
N LEU A 243 11.76 18.49 2.91
CA LEU A 243 12.96 18.09 2.17
C LEU A 243 14.13 19.00 2.50
N LYS A 244 13.92 20.32 2.51
CA LYS A 244 14.95 21.30 2.85
C LYS A 244 15.47 21.12 4.28
N ASP A 245 14.58 20.94 5.26
CA ASP A 245 14.97 20.69 6.65
C ASP A 245 15.78 19.39 6.78
N PHE A 246 15.40 18.36 6.03
CA PHE A 246 16.13 17.09 5.99
C PHE A 246 17.52 17.26 5.36
N GLU A 247 17.62 17.87 4.19
CA GLU A 247 18.88 18.09 3.47
C GLU A 247 19.85 18.98 4.27
N THR A 248 19.36 20.03 4.93
CA THR A 248 20.20 20.91 5.76
C THR A 248 20.78 20.23 7.00
N SER A 249 20.19 19.11 7.43
CA SER A 249 20.69 18.30 8.54
C SER A 249 21.77 17.29 8.15
N LEU A 250 22.01 17.11 6.84
CA LEU A 250 22.92 16.12 6.27
C LEU A 250 24.14 16.77 5.60
N ASN A 251 25.17 15.98 5.33
CA ASN A 251 26.35 16.44 4.62
C ASN A 251 26.04 16.62 3.12
N ALA A 252 26.33 17.80 2.58
CA ALA A 252 26.12 18.11 1.17
C ALA A 252 26.85 17.15 0.20
N ALA A 253 28.03 16.65 0.58
CA ALA A 253 28.77 15.70 -0.24
C ALA A 253 28.08 14.32 -0.28
N GLU A 254 27.46 13.89 0.82
CA GLU A 254 26.71 12.64 0.89
C GLU A 254 25.42 12.73 0.09
N ILE A 255 24.73 13.87 0.15
CA ILE A 255 23.53 14.14 -0.66
C ILE A 255 23.90 14.06 -2.15
N ALA A 256 24.95 14.76 -2.60
CA ALA A 256 25.35 14.76 -4.00
C ALA A 256 25.72 13.36 -4.50
N ALA A 257 26.44 12.57 -3.70
CA ALA A 257 26.78 11.20 -4.05
C ALA A 257 25.53 10.32 -4.18
N TRP A 258 24.61 10.41 -3.21
CA TRP A 258 23.38 9.63 -3.24
C TRP A 258 22.45 10.02 -4.39
N THR A 259 22.29 11.32 -4.66
CA THR A 259 21.50 11.80 -5.80
C THR A 259 22.03 11.24 -7.12
N ALA A 260 23.36 11.19 -7.31
CA ALA A 260 23.95 10.59 -8.51
C ALA A 260 23.69 9.08 -8.61
N GLU A 261 23.72 8.34 -7.49
CA GLU A 261 23.35 6.92 -7.47
C GLU A 261 21.87 6.71 -7.87
N VAL A 262 20.96 7.55 -7.37
CA VAL A 262 19.53 7.51 -7.71
C VAL A 262 19.30 7.82 -9.18
N GLU A 263 19.85 8.92 -9.70
CA GLU A 263 19.65 9.33 -11.09
C GLU A 263 20.22 8.31 -12.09
N ALA A 264 21.36 7.68 -11.75
CA ALA A 264 21.95 6.62 -12.55
C ALA A 264 21.03 5.38 -12.61
N TRP A 265 20.46 4.99 -11.47
CA TRP A 265 19.54 3.85 -11.39
C TRP A 265 18.19 4.12 -12.05
N GLU A 266 17.60 5.30 -11.84
CA GLU A 266 16.34 5.69 -12.49
C GLU A 266 16.46 5.72 -14.03
N SER A 267 17.64 6.08 -14.54
CA SER A 267 17.92 6.09 -15.98
C SER A 267 18.19 4.68 -16.54
N ASP A 268 18.81 3.82 -15.74
CA ASP A 268 19.19 2.46 -16.10
C ASP A 268 19.06 1.53 -14.89
N HIS A 269 17.98 0.76 -14.86
CA HIS A 269 17.67 -0.19 -13.79
C HIS A 269 18.65 -1.38 -13.73
N SER A 270 19.60 -1.49 -14.68
CA SER A 270 20.71 -2.45 -14.58
C SER A 270 21.83 -1.99 -13.64
N GLN A 271 21.85 -0.70 -13.29
CA GLN A 271 22.76 -0.15 -12.28
C GLN A 271 22.38 -0.66 -10.87
N PRO A 272 23.31 -0.58 -9.89
CA PRO A 272 23.00 -0.95 -8.51
C PRO A 272 21.82 -0.15 -7.96
N ASN A 273 20.84 -0.84 -7.36
CA ASN A 273 19.68 -0.20 -6.76
C ASN A 273 20.08 0.47 -5.42
N PRO A 274 20.05 1.81 -5.32
CA PRO A 274 20.47 2.51 -4.11
C PRO A 274 19.56 2.17 -2.91
N TYR A 275 18.29 1.84 -3.16
CA TYR A 275 17.30 1.54 -2.11
C TYR A 275 17.47 0.15 -1.49
N GLU A 276 18.36 -0.69 -2.02
CA GLU A 276 18.61 -2.01 -1.45
C GLU A 276 19.28 -1.90 -0.06
N PRO A 277 18.71 -2.54 0.99
CA PRO A 277 19.30 -2.49 2.31
C PRO A 277 20.70 -3.13 2.33
N LYS A 278 21.73 -2.32 2.57
CA LYS A 278 23.13 -2.78 2.69
C LYS A 278 23.40 -3.53 4.01
N LEU A 279 22.56 -3.32 5.02
CA LEU A 279 22.71 -3.92 6.35
C LEU A 279 21.91 -5.21 6.46
N LYS A 280 22.50 -6.22 7.10
CA LYS A 280 21.79 -7.45 7.44
C LYS A 280 20.63 -7.12 8.38
N PRO A 281 19.41 -7.61 8.12
CA PRO A 281 18.29 -7.40 9.02
C PRO A 281 18.61 -8.07 10.36
N LEU A 282 18.76 -7.27 11.42
CA LEU A 282 18.89 -7.76 12.78
C LEU A 282 17.51 -8.11 13.30
N MET A 283 17.34 -9.32 13.83
CA MET A 283 16.09 -9.68 14.49
C MET A 283 16.04 -9.00 15.86
N GLN A 284 14.84 -8.76 16.38
CA GLN A 284 14.67 -8.17 17.71
C GLN A 284 15.44 -8.94 18.80
N ARG A 285 15.53 -10.27 18.68
CA ARG A 285 16.32 -11.11 19.61
C ARG A 285 17.83 -10.85 19.51
N ASP A 286 18.33 -10.55 18.31
CA ASP A 286 19.75 -10.28 18.08
C ASP A 286 20.11 -8.90 18.64
N VAL A 287 19.22 -7.91 18.46
CA VAL A 287 19.32 -6.60 19.11
C VAL A 287 19.30 -6.74 20.63
N ARG A 288 18.38 -7.54 21.19
CA ARG A 288 18.31 -7.79 22.64
C ARG A 288 19.58 -8.44 23.18
N LEU A 289 20.16 -9.39 22.44
CA LEU A 289 21.40 -10.05 22.82
C LEU A 289 22.57 -9.05 22.84
N CYS A 290 22.76 -8.30 21.75
CA CYS A 290 23.80 -7.30 21.64
C CYS A 290 23.74 -6.29 22.79
N LEU A 291 22.54 -5.78 23.07
CA LEU A 291 22.34 -4.83 24.17
C LEU A 291 22.58 -5.45 25.56
N ALA A 292 22.25 -6.72 25.77
CA ALA A 292 22.54 -7.42 27.03
C ALA A 292 24.05 -7.65 27.23
N GLU A 293 24.77 -7.91 26.14
CA GLU A 293 26.24 -8.04 26.14
C GLU A 293 26.91 -6.71 26.45
N GLU A 294 26.46 -5.61 25.85
CA GLU A 294 26.92 -4.24 26.15
C GLU A 294 26.68 -3.90 27.63
N GLU A 295 25.49 -4.18 28.14
CA GLU A 295 25.16 -3.97 29.56
C GLU A 295 26.07 -4.79 30.49
N LYS A 296 26.36 -6.04 30.14
CA LYS A 296 27.29 -6.88 30.92
C LYS A 296 28.70 -6.30 30.89
N ALA A 297 29.20 -5.90 29.72
CA ALA A 297 30.54 -5.34 29.56
C ALA A 297 30.70 -4.01 30.30
N GLU A 298 29.69 -3.15 30.28
CA GLU A 298 29.68 -1.91 31.04
C GLU A 298 29.57 -2.14 32.54
N ALA A 299 28.76 -3.12 32.99
CA ALA A 299 28.70 -3.52 34.39
C ALA A 299 30.05 -4.03 34.91
N THR A 300 30.77 -4.82 34.13
CA THR A 300 32.12 -5.28 34.45
C THR A 300 33.10 -4.11 34.56
N ARG A 301 33.05 -3.15 33.63
CA ARG A 301 33.88 -1.92 33.67
C ARG A 301 33.58 -1.06 34.89
N ALA A 302 32.30 -0.83 35.21
CA ALA A 302 31.89 -0.03 36.37
C ALA A 302 32.30 -0.68 37.70
N ALA A 303 32.17 -2.00 37.81
CA ALA A 303 32.62 -2.76 38.98
C ALA A 303 34.14 -2.67 39.16
N ALA A 304 34.91 -2.71 38.07
CA ALA A 304 36.36 -2.53 38.11
C ALA A 304 36.78 -1.11 38.53
N LEU A 305 35.97 -0.09 38.21
CA LEU A 305 36.20 1.32 38.58
C LEU A 305 35.62 1.71 39.95
N GLY A 306 35.00 0.78 40.68
CA GLY A 306 34.37 1.06 41.98
C GLY A 306 33.16 1.99 41.93
N HIS A 307 32.59 2.22 40.74
CA HIS A 307 31.44 3.11 40.56
C HIS A 307 30.13 2.41 40.98
N ILE A 308 29.34 3.06 41.85
CA ILE A 308 27.98 2.61 42.16
C ILE A 308 27.10 2.91 40.95
N ARG A 309 26.70 1.85 40.23
CA ARG A 309 25.85 1.97 39.05
C ARG A 309 24.39 2.28 39.43
N SER A 310 23.73 3.17 38.69
CA SER A 310 22.26 3.20 38.66
C SER A 310 21.73 1.88 38.09
N LYS A 311 20.73 1.26 38.73
CA LYS A 311 20.09 0.03 38.20
C LYS A 311 19.36 0.27 36.87
N LEU A 312 19.19 1.52 36.46
CA LEU A 312 18.53 1.93 35.21
C LEU A 312 19.56 2.50 34.22
N THR A 313 19.63 1.91 33.02
CA THR A 313 20.33 2.49 31.87
C THR A 313 19.35 3.27 30.99
N ALA A 314 19.88 4.20 30.19
CA ALA A 314 19.12 4.88 29.14
C ALA A 314 18.39 3.88 28.22
N GLN A 315 19.05 2.79 27.85
CA GLN A 315 18.47 1.75 27.02
C GLN A 315 17.30 1.01 27.70
N LYS A 316 17.42 0.64 28.99
CA LYS A 316 16.31 0.04 29.75
C LYS A 316 15.14 1.00 29.89
N LEU A 317 15.42 2.29 30.07
CA LEU A 317 14.41 3.33 30.07
C LEU A 317 13.69 3.43 28.72
N LEU A 318 14.41 3.40 27.60
CA LEU A 318 13.80 3.43 26.28
C LEU A 318 12.87 2.22 26.05
N LEU A 319 13.31 1.02 26.42
CA LEU A 319 12.47 -0.18 26.34
C LEU A 319 11.23 -0.08 27.22
N GLN A 320 11.37 0.39 28.46
CA GLN A 320 10.23 0.63 29.35
C GLN A 320 9.26 1.68 28.78
N GLY A 321 9.77 2.74 28.15
CA GLY A 321 8.95 3.76 27.49
C GLY A 321 8.11 3.17 26.36
N LEU A 322 8.71 2.34 25.51
CA LEU A 322 8.00 1.65 24.42
C LEU A 322 6.95 0.65 24.93
N GLU A 323 7.23 -0.07 26.01
CA GLU A 323 6.26 -0.96 26.66
C GLU A 323 5.08 -0.18 27.23
N LEU A 324 5.32 0.98 27.86
CA LEU A 324 4.27 1.85 28.37
C LEU A 324 3.38 2.40 27.25
N GLU A 325 3.94 2.76 26.10
CA GLU A 325 3.14 3.16 24.93
C GLU A 325 2.21 2.04 24.45
N GLU A 326 2.69 0.78 24.43
CA GLU A 326 1.83 -0.35 24.06
C GLU A 326 0.70 -0.56 25.09
N LEU A 327 0.99 -0.37 26.38
CA LEU A 327 -0.04 -0.40 27.42
C LEU A 327 -1.04 0.76 27.26
N GLN A 328 -0.61 1.95 26.84
CA GLN A 328 -1.52 3.06 26.51
C GLN A 328 -2.43 2.71 25.33
N ARG A 329 -1.90 2.13 24.24
CA ARG A 329 -2.70 1.66 23.09
C ARG A 329 -3.70 0.59 23.50
N LYS A 330 -3.28 -0.34 24.36
CA LYS A 330 -4.18 -1.36 24.92
C LYS A 330 -5.29 -0.72 25.75
N LEU A 331 -4.97 0.16 26.70
CA LEU A 331 -5.97 0.83 27.52
C LEU A 331 -6.95 1.64 26.66
N ARG A 332 -6.48 2.33 25.61
CA ARG A 332 -7.33 3.04 24.67
C ARG A 332 -8.32 2.12 23.96
N ARG A 333 -7.85 0.96 23.49
CA ARG A 333 -8.72 -0.08 22.89
C ARG A 333 -9.75 -0.60 23.90
N ASP A 334 -9.31 -0.89 25.13
CA ASP A 334 -10.17 -1.42 26.19
C ASP A 334 -11.26 -0.41 26.58
N VAL A 335 -10.91 0.88 26.72
CA VAL A 335 -11.86 1.97 26.98
C VAL A 335 -12.85 2.14 25.85
N HIS A 336 -12.40 2.13 24.58
CA HIS A 336 -13.29 2.24 23.43
C HIS A 336 -14.21 1.02 23.28
N ALA A 337 -13.76 -0.16 23.71
CA ALA A 337 -14.58 -1.38 23.73
C ALA A 337 -15.65 -1.37 24.82
N LEU A 338 -15.55 -0.49 25.83
CA LEU A 338 -16.61 -0.29 26.81
C LEU A 338 -17.80 0.43 26.15
N GLY A 339 -18.78 -0.35 25.70
CA GLY A 339 -20.06 0.18 25.23
C GLY A 339 -20.92 0.77 26.37
N GLN A 340 -22.06 1.34 26.01
CA GLN A 340 -22.99 1.97 26.97
C GLN A 340 -23.50 1.01 28.06
N HIS A 341 -23.52 -0.29 27.79
CA HIS A 341 -23.96 -1.34 28.71
C HIS A 341 -22.80 -2.05 29.45
N ALA A 342 -21.62 -1.44 29.53
CA ALA A 342 -20.49 -2.03 30.23
C ALA A 342 -20.81 -2.31 31.72
N THR A 343 -20.49 -3.53 32.15
CA THR A 343 -20.70 -3.98 33.54
C THR A 343 -19.79 -3.22 34.51
N SER A 344 -20.21 -3.11 35.78
CA SER A 344 -19.39 -2.50 36.83
C SER A 344 -18.01 -3.16 36.96
N LEU A 345 -17.91 -4.47 36.73
CA LEU A 345 -16.65 -5.21 36.74
C LEU A 345 -15.72 -4.80 35.59
N GLN A 346 -16.25 -4.60 34.37
CA GLN A 346 -15.45 -4.15 33.23
C GLN A 346 -14.97 -2.70 33.42
N LYS A 347 -15.83 -1.83 33.97
CA LYS A 347 -15.47 -0.45 34.31
C LYS A 347 -14.37 -0.40 35.37
N ALA A 348 -14.50 -1.20 36.44
CA ALA A 348 -13.50 -1.29 37.51
C ALA A 348 -12.13 -1.73 36.97
N LYS A 349 -12.07 -2.83 36.19
CA LYS A 349 -10.82 -3.32 35.59
C LYS A 349 -10.10 -2.27 34.74
N THR A 350 -10.87 -1.53 33.93
CA THR A 350 -10.30 -0.50 33.06
C THR A 350 -9.78 0.69 33.86
N MET A 351 -10.50 1.08 34.92
CA MET A 351 -10.09 2.16 35.82
C MET A 351 -8.85 1.80 36.66
N GLU A 352 -8.78 0.57 37.17
CA GLU A 352 -7.61 0.04 37.89
C GLU A 352 -6.39 -0.05 36.98
N PHE A 353 -6.56 -0.56 35.75
CA PHE A 353 -5.49 -0.61 34.77
C PHE A 353 -5.00 0.80 34.40
N GLY A 354 -5.91 1.76 34.21
CA GLY A 354 -5.57 3.16 33.98
C GLY A 354 -4.78 3.79 35.12
N THR A 355 -5.20 3.58 36.37
CA THR A 355 -4.51 4.09 37.56
C THR A 355 -3.10 3.49 37.69
N SER A 356 -2.97 2.18 37.47
CA SER A 356 -1.67 1.51 37.50
C SER A 356 -0.73 2.03 36.41
N LEU A 357 -1.24 2.22 35.18
CA LEU A 357 -0.47 2.75 34.06
C LEU A 357 0.02 4.17 34.33
N GLN A 358 -0.85 5.05 34.86
CA GLN A 358 -0.47 6.40 35.26
C GLN A 358 0.68 6.38 36.29
N GLY A 359 0.60 5.50 37.29
CA GLY A 359 1.67 5.35 38.27
C GLY A 359 3.01 4.89 37.65
N HIS A 360 2.96 4.02 36.65
CA HIS A 360 4.16 3.58 35.93
C HIS A 360 4.75 4.69 35.06
N ILE A 361 3.92 5.46 34.34
CA ILE A 361 4.34 6.60 33.53
C ILE A 361 5.03 7.65 34.40
N SER A 362 4.42 8.06 35.52
CA SER A 362 5.02 9.06 36.41
C SER A 362 6.37 8.62 36.97
N ARG A 363 6.51 7.32 37.32
CA ARG A 363 7.80 6.77 37.78
C ARG A 363 8.84 6.74 36.68
N TRP A 364 8.42 6.37 35.47
CA TRP A 364 9.28 6.37 34.30
C TRP A 364 9.79 7.77 33.98
N THR A 365 8.91 8.79 33.91
CA THR A 365 9.27 10.19 33.62
C THR A 365 10.35 10.69 34.59
N ARG A 366 10.16 10.48 35.89
CA ARG A 366 11.14 10.88 36.91
C ARG A 366 12.51 10.23 36.71
N ASN A 367 12.54 8.95 36.33
CA ASN A 367 13.80 8.27 36.05
C ASN A 367 14.42 8.74 34.73
N ALA A 368 13.58 9.06 33.75
CA ALA A 368 13.99 9.49 32.43
C ALA A 368 14.62 10.89 32.47
N GLU A 369 14.11 11.82 33.28
CA GLU A 369 14.70 13.15 33.53
C GLU A 369 16.16 13.09 34.01
N VAL A 370 16.51 12.06 34.78
CA VAL A 370 17.87 11.87 35.33
C VAL A 370 18.82 11.25 34.31
N HIS A 371 18.32 10.39 33.42
CA HIS A 371 19.13 9.55 32.55
C HIS A 371 19.12 9.98 31.08
N LEU A 372 18.17 10.82 30.66
CA LEU A 372 18.00 11.30 29.30
C LEU A 372 17.90 12.84 29.32
N LEU A 373 19.05 13.50 29.13
CA LEU A 373 19.23 14.96 29.23
C LEU A 373 18.26 15.80 28.38
N CYS A 374 17.72 15.23 27.30
CA CYS A 374 16.77 15.93 26.42
C CYS A 374 15.33 16.00 26.97
N ILE A 375 14.97 15.17 27.95
CA ILE A 375 13.58 15.05 28.42
C ILE A 375 13.09 16.32 29.16
N PRO A 376 13.84 16.91 30.10
CA PRO A 376 13.40 18.14 30.77
C PRO A 376 13.10 19.28 29.78
N SER A 377 13.97 19.49 28.80
CA SER A 377 13.78 20.51 27.76
C SER A 377 12.53 20.24 26.89
N LEU A 378 12.25 18.98 26.55
CA LEU A 378 11.03 18.61 25.81
C LEU A 378 9.75 18.82 26.63
N ALA A 379 9.81 18.58 27.94
CA ALA A 379 8.68 18.79 28.84
C ALA A 379 8.39 20.29 29.07
N GLU A 380 9.43 21.11 29.20
CA GLU A 380 9.31 22.57 29.33
C GLU A 380 8.67 23.20 28.08
N VAL A 381 9.16 22.85 26.89
CA VAL A 381 8.59 23.33 25.61
C VAL A 381 7.11 22.95 25.45
N ASP A 382 6.70 21.82 26.02
CA ASP A 382 5.31 21.38 26.02
C ASP A 382 4.44 22.11 27.04
N ALA A 383 4.99 22.39 28.22
CA ALA A 383 4.32 23.17 29.24
C ALA A 383 4.06 24.60 28.75
N GLU A 384 5.03 25.22 28.06
CA GLU A 384 4.89 26.55 27.46
C GLU A 384 3.84 26.60 26.34
N ALA A 385 3.60 25.48 25.65
CA ALA A 385 2.62 25.39 24.57
C ALA A 385 1.20 24.99 25.03
N ALA A 386 1.02 24.66 26.32
CA ALA A 386 -0.26 24.18 26.84
C ALA A 386 -1.20 25.35 27.18
N PRO A 387 -2.50 25.28 26.84
CA PRO A 387 -3.47 26.30 27.23
C PRO A 387 -3.65 26.31 28.76
N GLU A 388 -3.82 27.50 29.35
CA GLU A 388 -3.90 27.73 30.81
C GLU A 388 -4.98 26.91 31.53
N ASN A 389 -5.98 26.38 30.80
CA ASN A 389 -7.08 25.57 31.33
C ASN A 389 -7.07 24.10 30.86
N ALA A 390 -5.91 23.55 30.50
CA ALA A 390 -5.81 22.17 30.06
C ALA A 390 -6.23 21.18 31.17
N GLN A 391 -7.27 20.37 30.89
CA GLN A 391 -7.61 19.24 31.76
C GLN A 391 -6.52 18.18 31.72
N VAL A 392 -6.28 17.51 32.86
CA VAL A 392 -5.34 16.39 32.93
C VAL A 392 -5.81 15.31 31.95
N PRO A 393 -4.99 14.95 30.95
CA PRO A 393 -5.39 13.95 29.97
C PRO A 393 -5.53 12.57 30.64
N PRO A 394 -6.41 11.70 30.11
CA PRO A 394 -6.57 10.35 30.64
C PRO A 394 -5.26 9.54 30.52
N PRO A 395 -5.06 8.48 31.31
CA PRO A 395 -3.79 7.73 31.36
C PRO A 395 -3.27 7.23 30.00
N TYR A 396 -4.18 6.95 29.06
CA TYR A 396 -3.85 6.51 27.69
C TYR A 396 -3.47 7.65 26.73
N ASP A 397 -3.59 8.91 27.15
CA ASP A 397 -3.17 10.12 26.43
C ASP A 397 -2.06 10.90 27.17
N LEU A 398 -1.62 10.41 28.34
CA LEU A 398 -0.46 10.98 29.04
C LEU A 398 0.79 10.91 28.15
N LYS A 399 1.60 11.96 28.19
CA LYS A 399 2.76 12.05 27.32
C LYS A 399 3.95 11.27 27.88
N ILE A 400 4.59 10.49 27.02
CA ILE A 400 5.86 9.80 27.29
C ILE A 400 6.92 10.47 26.40
N TRP A 401 7.81 11.27 26.99
CA TRP A 401 8.83 12.01 26.26
C TRP A 401 10.03 11.12 25.93
N MET A 402 10.17 10.72 24.68
CA MET A 402 11.25 9.86 24.19
C MET A 402 12.22 10.65 23.29
N PRO A 403 13.53 10.34 23.30
CA PRO A 403 14.49 10.88 22.34
C PRO A 403 14.03 10.61 20.90
N GLY A 404 14.08 11.62 20.04
CA GLY A 404 13.64 11.54 18.63
C GLY A 404 12.24 12.09 18.34
N ARG A 405 11.41 12.34 19.36
CA ARG A 405 10.12 13.04 19.17
C ARG A 405 10.27 14.55 19.30
N SER A 406 10.89 15.19 18.32
CA SER A 406 10.86 16.66 18.20
C SER A 406 9.50 17.14 17.68
N ARG A 407 9.27 18.46 17.69
CA ARG A 407 8.01 19.12 17.28
C ARG A 407 7.48 18.66 15.91
N SER A 408 8.33 18.17 15.00
CA SER A 408 7.99 17.78 13.63
C SER A 408 7.21 16.46 13.51
N ASP A 409 7.23 15.58 14.51
CA ASP A 409 6.46 14.32 14.46
C ASP A 409 4.97 14.50 14.84
N ARG A 410 4.58 15.67 15.37
CA ARG A 410 3.20 15.91 15.85
C ARG A 410 2.20 16.15 14.74
N THR A 411 2.65 16.56 13.56
CA THR A 411 1.81 16.64 12.37
C THR A 411 1.66 15.29 11.67
N ARG A 412 2.54 14.31 11.95
CA ARG A 412 2.58 13.01 11.25
C ARG A 412 1.61 11.97 11.78
N SER A 413 1.26 11.98 13.08
CA SER A 413 0.33 10.99 13.64
C SER A 413 -1.15 11.28 13.36
N ALA A 414 -1.51 12.49 12.92
CA ALA A 414 -2.88 12.84 12.57
C ALA A 414 -3.21 12.55 11.09
N SER A 415 -2.20 12.40 10.21
CA SER A 415 -2.37 12.25 8.76
C SER A 415 -2.17 10.82 8.22
N LEU A 416 -1.87 9.85 9.08
CA LEU A 416 -1.69 8.43 8.68
C LEU A 416 -2.92 7.54 8.96
N VAL A 417 -4.06 8.13 9.33
CA VAL A 417 -5.34 7.43 9.53
C VAL A 417 -6.49 8.13 8.79
N SER A 418 -6.22 8.74 7.63
CA SER A 418 -7.27 9.25 6.73
C SER A 418 -7.08 8.80 5.30
#